data_AF-F8IKM5-F1
#
_entry.id   AF-F8IKM5-F1
#
_cell.length_a   1.000
_cell.length_b   1.000
_cell.length_c   1.000
_cell.angle_alpha   90.00
_cell.angle_beta   90.00
_cell.angle_gamma   90.00
#
_symmetry.space_group_name_H-M   'P 1'
#
loop_
_entity.id
_entity.type
_entity.pdbx_description
1 polymer ?
#
loop_
_entity_poly.entity_id
_entity_poly.type
_entity_poly.pdbx_seq_one_letter_code
_entity_poly.pdbx_strand_id
1 'polypeptide(L)' 'MEEARAAEWNSSDWTFEQAMRRLEEIVRQLEAGDLPLDASIRAYEESMRLVKFCREQLDKAEFQLEKLGQELADESASP' A
#
# COMPACT_ATOMS: atom_id res chain seq x y z
N MET A 1 4.29 9.48 31.81
CA MET A 1 3.52 9.66 30.57
C MET A 1 4.10 8.68 29.58
N GLU A 2 3.37 7.59 29.37
CA GLU A 2 3.74 6.50 28.49
C GLU A 2 3.44 6.98 27.07
N GLU A 3 4.45 7.57 26.42
CA GLU A 3 4.40 7.90 25.01
C GLU A 3 4.09 6.60 24.27
N ALA A 4 2.80 6.44 23.94
CA ALA A 4 2.27 5.30 23.23
C ALA A 4 3.05 5.19 21.93
N ARG A 5 4.03 4.28 21.97
CA ARG A 5 4.79 3.66 20.89
C ARG A 5 4.03 3.86 19.59
N ALA A 6 4.47 4.83 18.78
CA ALA A 6 3.92 5.07 17.46
C ALA A 6 3.79 3.71 16.79
N ALA A 7 2.55 3.28 16.54
CA ALA A 7 2.22 1.92 16.16
C ALA A 7 3.21 1.44 15.10
N GLU A 8 3.99 0.41 15.44
CA GLU A 8 4.97 -0.18 14.53
C GLU A 8 4.21 -0.59 13.27
N TRP A 9 4.45 0.13 12.17
CA TRP A 9 3.87 -0.21 10.89
C TRP A 9 4.51 -1.51 10.42
N ASN A 10 3.76 -2.59 10.46
CA ASN A 10 4.16 -3.88 9.90
C ASN A 10 3.37 -4.13 8.61
N SER A 11 4.02 -3.96 7.46
CA SER A 11 3.40 -4.19 6.15
C SER A 11 2.94 -5.65 5.95
N SER A 12 3.48 -6.59 6.71
CA SER A 12 3.15 -8.02 6.63
C SER A 12 1.72 -8.32 7.09
N ASP A 13 1.12 -7.44 7.88
CA ASP A 13 -0.22 -7.62 8.44
C ASP A 13 -1.34 -7.09 7.51
N TRP A 14 -0.96 -6.52 6.36
CA TRP A 14 -1.88 -5.86 5.44
C TRP A 14 -2.00 -6.57 4.10
N THR A 15 -3.22 -6.64 3.58
CA THR A 15 -3.52 -6.95 2.18
C THR A 15 -3.61 -5.67 1.35
N PHE A 16 -3.51 -5.79 0.02
CA PHE A 16 -3.67 -4.67 -0.90
C PHE A 16 -5.05 -4.00 -0.73
N GLU A 17 -6.12 -4.79 -0.64
CA GLU A 17 -7.48 -4.31 -0.52
C GLU A 17 -7.75 -3.62 0.82
N GLN A 18 -7.08 -4.04 1.89
CA GLN A 18 -7.15 -3.36 3.20
C GLN A 18 -6.40 -2.03 3.16
N ALA A 19 -5.19 -2.02 2.58
CA ALA A 19 -4.40 -0.80 2.47
C ALA A 19 -5.10 0.26 1.60
N MET A 20 -5.70 -0.16 0.48
CA MET A 20 -6.50 0.72 -0.38
C MET A 20 -7.73 1.28 0.34
N ARG A 21 -8.50 0.44 1.06
CA ARG A 21 -9.65 0.92 1.85
C ARG A 21 -9.24 1.94 2.90
N ARG A 22 -8.13 1.69 3.61
CA ARG A 22 -7.62 2.62 4.61
C ARG A 22 -7.15 3.93 3.97
N LEU A 23 -6.51 3.87 2.81
CA LEU A 23 -6.10 5.06 2.06
C LEU A 23 -7.31 5.91 1.65
N GLU A 24 -8.39 5.29 1.15
CA GLU A 24 -9.63 5.99 0.82
C GLU A 24 -10.26 6.68 2.03
N GLU A 25 -10.27 6.03 3.19
CA GLU A 25 -10.76 6.63 4.43
C GLU A 25 -9.95 7.86 4.82
N ILE A 26 -8.62 7.78 4.75
CA ILE A 26 -7.72 8.88 5.07
C ILE A 26 -7.93 10.05 4.11
N VAL A 27 -8.03 9.79 2.81
CA VAL A 27 -8.30 10.82 1.80
C VAL A 27 -9.61 11.54 2.11
N ARG A 28 -10.68 10.81 2.41
CA ARG A 28 -11.97 11.41 2.79
C ARG A 28 -11.86 12.30 4.03
N GLN A 29 -11.08 11.88 5.03
CA GLN A 29 -10.88 12.69 6.25
C GLN A 29 -10.08 13.96 5.95
N LEU A 30 -9.03 13.87 5.12
CA LEU A 30 -8.25 15.04 4.71
C LEU A 30 -9.07 16.01 3.86
N GLU A 31 -9.92 15.50 2.97
CA GLU A 31 -10.81 16.30 2.13
C GLU A 31 -11.95 16.97 2.91
N ALA A 32 -12.41 16.35 4.01
CA ALA A 32 -13.40 16.96 4.90
C ALA A 32 -12.90 18.25 5.56
N GLY A 33 -11.57 18.37 5.76
CA GLY A 33 -10.93 19.61 6.21
C GLY A 33 -11.20 19.98 7.67
N ASP A 34 -11.76 19.08 8.47
CA ASP A 34 -12.08 19.27 9.89
C ASP A 34 -11.01 18.71 10.85
N LEU A 35 -9.97 18.08 10.31
CA LEU A 35 -8.84 17.55 11.06
C LEU A 35 -7.95 18.67 11.63
N PRO A 36 -7.60 18.63 12.92
CA PRO A 36 -6.53 19.45 13.48
C PRO A 36 -5.20 19.23 12.74
N LEU A 37 -4.35 20.26 12.66
CA LEU A 37 -3.08 20.21 11.93
C LEU A 37 -2.21 18.98 12.24
N ASP A 38 -2.04 18.65 13.54
CA ASP A 38 -1.25 17.47 13.95
C ASP A 38 -1.86 16.16 13.42
N ALA A 39 -3.20 16.05 13.44
CA ALA A 39 -3.89 14.89 12.92
C ALA A 39 -3.79 14.80 11.38
N SER A 40 -3.85 15.94 10.68
CA SER A 40 -3.66 16.01 9.22
C SER A 40 -2.26 15.57 8.81
N ILE A 41 -1.23 15.94 9.59
CA ILE A 41 0.15 15.51 9.35
C ILE A 41 0.27 13.99 9.52
N ARG A 42 -0.28 13.42 10.60
CA ARG A 42 -0.27 11.96 10.83
C ARG A 42 -1.02 11.20 9.75
N ALA A 43 -2.20 11.69 9.35
CA ALA A 43 -3.00 11.12 8.28
C ALA A 43 -2.22 11.13 6.95
N TYR A 44 -1.52 12.21 6.64
CA TYR A 44 -0.64 12.29 5.48
C TYR A 44 0.51 11.27 5.55
N GLU A 45 1.21 11.17 6.68
CA GLU A 45 2.30 10.18 6.86
C GLU A 45 1.80 8.74 6.67
N GLU A 46 0.63 8.42 7.24
CA GLU A 46 -0.01 7.11 7.06
C GLU A 46 -0.36 6.86 5.58
N SER A 47 -0.96 7.85 4.91
CA SER A 47 -1.29 7.75 3.48
C SER A 47 -0.06 7.44 2.62
N MET A 48 1.09 8.05 2.95
CA MET A 48 2.32 7.81 2.20
C MET A 48 2.87 6.40 2.36
N ARG A 49 2.74 5.82 3.57
CA ARG A 49 3.13 4.43 3.83
C ARG A 49 2.23 3.45 3.07
N LEU A 50 0.92 3.70 3.07
CA LEU A 50 -0.06 2.91 2.35
C LEU A 50 0.17 2.95 0.83
N VAL A 51 0.41 4.14 0.27
CA VAL A 51 0.72 4.31 -1.16
C VAL A 51 1.98 3.53 -1.54
N LYS A 52 3.03 3.62 -0.72
CA LYS A 52 4.27 2.86 -0.94
C LYS A 52 4.00 1.35 -0.93
N PHE A 53 3.28 0.85 0.07
CA PHE A 53 2.92 -0.56 0.16
C PHE A 53 2.10 -1.03 -1.05
N CYS A 54 1.07 -0.28 -1.45
CA CYS A 54 0.23 -0.63 -2.60
C CYS A 54 1.06 -0.72 -3.90
N ARG A 55 1.98 0.23 -4.12
CA ARG A 55 2.90 0.20 -5.28
C ARG A 55 3.77 -1.05 -5.26
N GLU A 56 4.42 -1.34 -4.13
CA GLU A 56 5.27 -2.54 -4.02
C GLU A 56 4.50 -3.85 -4.27
N GLN A 57 3.23 -3.91 -3.91
CA GLN A 57 2.38 -5.08 -4.19
C GLN A 57 2.02 -5.18 -5.67
N LEU A 58 1.72 -4.07 -6.34
CA LEU A 58 1.47 -4.03 -7.78
C LEU A 58 2.71 -4.41 -8.58
N ASP A 59 3.88 -3.86 -8.23
CA ASP A 59 5.15 -4.15 -8.90
C ASP A 59 5.49 -5.65 -8.81
N LYS A 60 5.25 -6.27 -7.64
CA LYS A 60 5.42 -7.72 -7.47
C LYS A 60 4.46 -8.53 -8.34
N ALA A 61 3.20 -8.11 -8.42
CA ALA A 61 2.21 -8.79 -9.24
C ALA A 61 2.54 -8.69 -10.74
N GLU A 62 2.97 -7.51 -11.20
CA GLU A 62 3.41 -7.27 -12.57
C GLU A 62 4.62 -8.16 -12.92
N PHE A 63 5.65 -8.17 -12.06
CA PHE A 63 6.82 -9.04 -12.25
C PHE A 63 6.46 -10.54 -12.34
N GLN A 64 5.52 -11.00 -11.52
CA GLN A 64 5.05 -12.38 -11.57
C GLN A 64 4.33 -12.70 -12.89
N LEU A 65 3.52 -11.76 -13.39
CA LEU A 65 2.84 -11.90 -14.68
C LEU A 65 3.83 -11.92 -15.84
N GLU A 66 4.84 -11.04 -15.84
CA GLU A 66 5.90 -11.03 -16.84
C GLU A 66 6.66 -12.35 -16.89
N LYS A 67 7.07 -12.87 -15.73
CA LYS A 67 7.77 -14.16 -15.63
C LYS A 67 6.93 -15.31 -16.18
N LEU A 68 5.65 -15.37 -15.81
CA LEU A 68 4.73 -16.38 -16.33
C LEU A 68 4.55 -16.27 -17.85
N GLY A 69 4.45 -15.05 -18.37
CA GLY A 69 4.36 -14.80 -19.81
C GLY A 69 5.60 -15.28 -20.57
N GLN A 70 6.80 -15.06 -20.01
CA GLN A 70 8.05 -15.55 -20.58
C GLN A 70 8.13 -17.08 -20.57
N GLU A 71 7.76 -17.73 -19.45
CA GLU A 71 7.76 -19.20 -19.34
C GLU A 71 6.83 -19.85 -20.38
N LEU A 72 5.63 -19.29 -20.57
CA LEU A 72 4.67 -19.77 -21.59
C LEU A 72 5.19 -19.57 -23.03
N ALA A 73 5.92 -18.48 -23.28
CA ALA A 73 6.53 -18.24 -24.59
C ALA A 73 7.66 -19.25 -24.87
N ASP A 74 8.52 -19.51 -23.88
CA ASP A 74 9.63 -20.46 -23.99
C ASP A 74 9.15 -21.91 -24.17
N GLU A 75 8.09 -22.35 -23.48
CA GLU A 75 7.49 -23.68 -23.67
C GLU A 75 6.90 -23.87 -25.08
N SER A 76 6.29 -22.82 -25.65
CA SER A 76 5.73 -22.86 -27.01
C SER A 76 6.78 -22.86 -28.11
N ALA A 77 8.01 -22.45 -27.80
CA ALA A 77 9.13 -22.38 -28.72
C ALA A 77 9.98 -23.66 -28.75
N SER A 78 9.65 -24.67 -27.94
CA SER A 78 10.33 -25.97 -27.94
C SER A 78 9.72 -26.93 -28.98
N PRO A 79 10.49 -27.41 -29.98
CA PRO A 79 10.02 -28.33 -31.02
C PRO A 79 9.82 -29.77 -30.55
#